data_AF-A0A4Q4YPV2-F1
#
_entry.id   AF-A0A4Q4YPV2-F1
#
_cell.length_a   1.000
_cell.length_b   1.000
_cell.length_c   1.000
_cell.angle_alpha   90.00
_cell.angle_beta   90.00
_cell.angle_gamma   90.00
#
_symmetry.space_group_name_H-M   'P 1'
#
loop_
_entity.id
_entity.type
_entity.pdbx_description
1 polymer ?
#
loop_
_entity_poly.entity_id
_entity_poly.type
_entity_poly.pdbx_seq_one_letter_code
_entity_poly.pdbx_strand_id
1 'polypeptide(L)'
;MLNKLTAVPTDTLSKIRYLRVRGDMLTLTWPDHEYIVPLASAFKLLPGLKLNTLTVLRGHVDLTSYDSLSVLIADGDGWKELRYISHSSSLLGYGAPDDPIIPFDLNDPSIPQDPSIPRDPYDPIASWDPNWWPPNYLRKPQPEFWRGVLTSRDGVSSNPSVAIYRSPKNGPVGRVIREDSRLLFEQSDTTGFGLEEDASLCAGPERFKELLIVARRGHGVDYQVKKDSPFIWRDIRRACPGMTWREIKSKHIDMRSKSGGGSDSDSDSEDPFADAFTDVDRWHDVDEYVWTPLHFGLSDLL
;
A
#
# COMPACT_ATOMS: atom_id res chain seq x y z
N MET A 1 -7.20 9.26 7.01
CA MET A 1 -6.59 8.74 8.26
C MET A 1 -5.69 9.77 8.96
N LEU A 2 -4.58 10.19 8.34
CA LEU A 2 -3.54 10.99 9.00
C LEU A 2 -4.06 12.28 9.66
N ASN A 3 -4.97 13.01 9.00
CA ASN A 3 -5.63 14.20 9.58
C ASN A 3 -6.20 13.98 10.98
N LYS A 4 -6.76 12.79 11.25
CA LYS A 4 -7.36 12.46 12.54
C LYS A 4 -6.29 11.98 13.53
N LEU A 5 -5.42 11.07 13.12
CA LEU A 5 -4.46 10.44 14.03
C LEU A 5 -3.32 11.36 14.47
N THR A 6 -2.85 12.26 13.60
CA THR A 6 -1.79 13.21 13.96
C THR A 6 -2.28 14.37 14.83
N ALA A 7 -3.60 14.57 14.92
CA ALA A 7 -4.21 15.58 15.79
C ALA A 7 -4.42 15.08 17.23
N VAL A 8 -4.30 13.77 17.46
CA VAL A 8 -4.52 13.14 18.76
C VAL A 8 -3.20 13.12 19.55
N PRO A 9 -3.21 13.41 20.86
CA PRO A 9 -2.01 13.30 21.70
C PRO A 9 -1.42 11.88 21.71
N THR A 10 -0.11 11.75 21.81
CA THR A 10 0.62 10.47 21.79
C THR A 10 0.08 9.46 22.83
N ASP A 11 -0.29 9.92 24.02
CA ASP A 11 -0.87 9.08 25.08
C ASP A 11 -2.22 8.48 24.71
N THR A 12 -2.97 9.16 23.84
CA THR A 12 -4.25 8.66 23.31
C THR A 12 -4.02 7.80 22.07
N LEU A 13 -3.12 8.21 21.18
CA LEU A 13 -2.71 7.44 20.00
C LEU A 13 -2.20 6.04 20.40
N SER A 14 -1.40 5.95 21.46
CA SER A 14 -0.86 4.70 22.01
C SER A 14 -1.90 3.82 22.69
N LYS A 15 -3.15 4.27 22.86
CA LYS A 15 -4.29 3.48 23.35
C LYS A 15 -5.16 2.92 22.23
N ILE A 16 -4.98 3.39 20.99
CA ILE A 16 -5.69 2.86 19.83
C ILE A 16 -5.16 1.45 19.55
N ARG A 17 -6.07 0.46 19.53
CA ARG A 17 -5.73 -0.96 19.33
C ARG A 17 -6.24 -1.51 18.00
N TYR A 18 -7.24 -0.87 17.41
CA TYR A 18 -7.87 -1.34 16.19
C TYR A 18 -7.98 -0.16 15.23
N LEU A 19 -7.53 -0.36 14.02
CA LEU A 19 -7.59 0.66 12.97
C LEU A 19 -7.93 -0.01 11.65
N ARG A 20 -8.94 0.54 10.96
CA ARG A 20 -9.22 0.20 9.57
C ARG A 20 -8.91 1.38 8.66
N VAL A 21 -8.25 1.09 7.54
CA VAL A 21 -7.85 2.08 6.54
C VAL A 21 -7.97 1.52 5.13
N ARG A 22 -8.02 2.43 4.16
CA ARG A 22 -7.81 2.10 2.75
C ARG A 22 -6.31 1.93 2.47
N GLY A 23 -5.98 1.01 1.57
CA GLY A 23 -4.62 0.60 1.25
C GLY A 23 -3.97 1.36 0.10
N ASP A 24 -4.59 2.44 -0.39
CA ASP A 24 -3.99 3.26 -1.44
C ASP A 24 -2.73 3.95 -0.92
N MET A 25 -1.79 4.10 -1.84
CA MET A 25 -0.61 4.89 -1.57
C MET A 25 -0.97 6.37 -1.57
N LEU A 26 -0.28 7.12 -0.72
CA LEU A 26 -0.47 8.55 -0.61
C LEU A 26 0.39 9.23 -1.69
N THR A 27 -0.23 9.95 -2.62
CA THR A 27 0.49 10.77 -3.59
C THR A 27 0.81 12.14 -3.01
N LEU A 28 2.08 12.51 -3.05
CA LEU A 28 2.59 13.84 -2.75
C LEU A 28 3.05 14.49 -4.08
N THR A 29 2.75 15.76 -4.29
CA THR A 29 3.05 16.47 -5.55
C THR A 29 4.10 17.56 -5.35
N TRP A 30 5.06 17.60 -6.27
CA TRP A 30 6.03 18.69 -6.49
C TRP A 30 5.77 19.31 -7.87
N PRO A 31 6.37 20.48 -8.18
CA PRO A 31 6.18 21.11 -9.49
C PRO A 31 6.58 20.24 -10.69
N ASP A 32 7.52 19.32 -10.50
CA ASP A 32 8.19 18.55 -11.55
C ASP A 32 7.88 17.05 -11.50
N HIS A 33 7.37 16.52 -10.39
CA HIS A 33 7.10 15.10 -10.23
C HIS A 33 6.07 14.78 -9.14
N GLU A 34 5.56 13.55 -9.16
CA GLU A 34 4.78 12.95 -8.09
C GLU A 34 5.61 11.95 -7.28
N TYR A 35 5.40 11.91 -5.97
CA TYR A 35 6.03 10.97 -5.06
C TYR A 35 4.98 10.14 -4.36
N ILE A 36 5.02 8.83 -4.59
CA ILE A 36 4.03 7.89 -4.07
C ILE A 36 4.54 7.29 -2.75
N VAL A 37 3.86 7.58 -1.65
CA VAL A 37 4.21 7.16 -0.29
C VAL A 37 3.42 5.89 0.09
N PRO A 38 4.07 4.76 0.40
CA PRO A 38 3.36 3.56 0.85
C PRO A 38 2.75 3.76 2.26
N LEU A 39 1.69 3.03 2.58
CA LEU A 39 1.00 3.15 3.87
C LEU A 39 1.93 2.90 5.08
N ALA A 40 2.88 1.95 4.95
CA ALA A 40 3.90 1.69 5.97
C ALA A 40 4.75 2.93 6.31
N SER A 41 5.04 3.75 5.28
CA SER A 41 5.81 4.99 5.39
C SER A 41 4.97 6.08 6.06
N ALA A 42 3.69 6.20 5.72
CA ALA A 42 2.77 7.11 6.38
C ALA A 42 2.66 6.87 7.90
N PHE A 43 2.69 5.62 8.36
CA PHE A 43 2.69 5.31 9.80
C PHE A 43 3.92 5.81 10.54
N LYS A 44 5.06 6.05 9.87
CA LYS A 44 6.25 6.62 10.53
C LYS A 44 6.01 8.04 11.06
N LEU A 45 4.93 8.71 10.63
CA LEU A 45 4.46 9.99 11.19
C LEU A 45 3.62 9.84 12.46
N LEU A 46 3.38 8.61 12.94
CA LEU A 46 2.53 8.28 14.08
C LEU A 46 3.31 7.57 15.19
N PRO A 47 4.37 8.19 15.76
CA PRO A 47 5.14 7.58 16.83
C PRO A 47 4.23 7.27 18.03
N GLY A 48 4.38 6.08 18.59
CA GLY A 48 3.56 5.60 19.70
C GLY A 48 2.38 4.72 19.27
N LEU A 49 2.02 4.69 17.98
CA LEU A 49 0.96 3.81 17.46
C LEU A 49 1.29 2.34 17.73
N LYS A 50 0.34 1.61 18.32
CA LYS A 50 0.50 0.21 18.76
C LYS A 50 -0.82 -0.55 18.65
N LEU A 51 -1.13 -1.00 17.43
CA LEU A 51 -2.37 -1.68 17.08
C LEU A 51 -2.28 -3.18 17.39
N ASN A 52 -3.31 -3.71 18.02
CA ASN A 52 -3.56 -5.16 18.05
C ASN A 52 -3.89 -5.65 16.64
N THR A 53 -4.75 -4.93 15.92
CA THR A 53 -5.17 -5.28 14.56
C THR A 53 -5.21 -4.04 13.68
N LEU A 54 -4.53 -4.13 12.55
CA LEU A 54 -4.64 -3.21 11.43
C LEU A 54 -5.41 -3.91 10.31
N THR A 55 -6.55 -3.36 9.92
CA THR A 55 -7.32 -3.82 8.77
C THR A 55 -7.08 -2.88 7.59
N VAL A 56 -6.60 -3.41 6.47
CA VAL A 56 -6.35 -2.65 5.25
C VAL A 56 -7.27 -3.17 4.15
N LEU A 57 -8.10 -2.29 3.61
CA LEU A 57 -8.90 -2.58 2.42
C LEU A 57 -8.06 -2.27 1.18
N ARG A 58 -7.95 -3.23 0.26
CA ARG A 58 -7.18 -3.10 -0.99
C ARG A 58 -7.51 -1.78 -1.73
N GLY A 59 -6.47 -1.15 -2.27
CA GLY A 59 -6.60 -0.01 -3.20
C GLY A 59 -7.03 -0.44 -4.60
N HIS A 60 -6.97 0.48 -5.57
CA HIS A 60 -7.51 0.22 -6.91
C HIS A 60 -6.68 -0.75 -7.76
N VAL A 61 -5.36 -0.58 -7.81
CA VAL A 61 -4.49 -1.31 -8.76
C VAL A 61 -3.86 -2.55 -8.10
N ASP A 62 -3.91 -3.71 -8.77
CA ASP A 62 -3.40 -5.00 -8.23
C ASP A 62 -1.89 -4.93 -7.92
N LEU A 63 -1.08 -4.48 -8.87
CA LEU A 63 0.38 -4.33 -8.71
C LEU A 63 0.72 -3.44 -7.50
N THR A 64 0.19 -2.22 -7.47
CA THR A 64 0.40 -1.27 -6.37
C THR A 64 -0.11 -1.81 -5.04
N SER A 65 -1.22 -2.55 -5.05
CA SER A 65 -1.78 -3.15 -3.84
C SER A 65 -0.90 -4.27 -3.28
N TYR A 66 -0.36 -5.12 -4.16
CA TYR A 66 0.57 -6.19 -3.78
C TYR A 66 1.88 -5.61 -3.23
N ASP A 67 2.39 -4.56 -3.86
CA ASP A 67 3.59 -3.85 -3.38
C ASP A 67 3.34 -3.20 -2.03
N SER A 68 2.21 -2.50 -1.87
CA SER A 68 1.86 -1.89 -0.59
C SER A 68 1.72 -2.92 0.52
N LEU A 69 1.12 -4.09 0.24
CA LEU A 69 1.03 -5.19 1.19
C LEU A 69 2.42 -5.76 1.52
N SER A 70 3.26 -5.97 0.51
CA SER A 70 4.61 -6.49 0.69
C SER A 70 5.47 -5.53 1.55
N VAL A 71 5.39 -4.23 1.32
CA VAL A 71 6.08 -3.20 2.14
C VAL A 71 5.49 -3.14 3.55
N LEU A 72 4.17 -3.30 3.75
CA LEU A 72 3.59 -3.41 5.09
C LEU A 72 4.15 -4.61 5.86
N ILE A 73 4.28 -5.76 5.20
CA ILE A 73 4.82 -6.99 5.82
C ILE A 73 6.32 -6.86 6.10
N ALA A 74 7.10 -6.31 5.17
CA ALA A 74 8.54 -6.15 5.31
C ALA A 74 8.91 -5.04 6.31
N ASP A 75 8.31 -3.86 6.18
CA ASP A 75 8.81 -2.64 6.80
C ASP A 75 7.79 -1.94 7.72
N GLY A 76 6.55 -2.42 7.73
CA GLY A 76 5.46 -1.84 8.51
C GLY A 76 5.63 -2.06 10.01
N ASP A 77 5.67 -0.94 10.74
CA ASP A 77 5.53 -0.88 12.18
C ASP A 77 4.08 -0.51 12.56
N GLY A 78 3.76 -0.63 13.84
CA GLY A 78 2.52 -0.15 14.43
C GLY A 78 1.42 -1.18 14.58
N TRP A 79 1.64 -2.43 14.16
CA TRP A 79 0.60 -3.48 14.17
C TRP A 79 1.12 -4.84 14.64
N LYS A 80 0.29 -5.57 15.39
CA LYS A 80 0.53 -6.97 15.81
C LYS A 80 -0.07 -7.97 14.82
N GLU A 81 -1.30 -7.73 14.38
CA GLU A 81 -1.99 -8.48 13.32
C GLU A 81 -2.35 -7.52 12.18
N LEU A 82 -1.98 -7.87 10.96
CA LEU A 82 -2.40 -7.20 9.74
C LEU A 82 -3.45 -8.08 9.05
N ARG A 83 -4.63 -7.53 8.80
CA ARG A 83 -5.69 -8.10 7.97
C ARG A 83 -5.79 -7.29 6.68
N TYR A 84 -5.30 -7.83 5.58
CA TYR A 84 -5.43 -7.21 4.28
C TYR A 84 -6.56 -7.87 3.51
N ILE A 85 -7.56 -7.10 3.10
CA ILE A 85 -8.75 -7.59 2.41
C ILE A 85 -8.71 -7.12 0.97
N SER A 86 -8.75 -8.05 0.03
CA SER A 86 -8.93 -7.77 -1.38
C SER A 86 -10.28 -8.28 -1.85
N HIS A 87 -10.98 -7.47 -2.63
CA HIS A 87 -12.21 -7.88 -3.31
C HIS A 87 -11.95 -8.79 -4.53
N SER A 88 -10.68 -9.00 -4.90
CA SER A 88 -10.28 -9.75 -6.10
C SER A 88 -9.13 -10.70 -5.81
N SER A 89 -9.20 -11.88 -6.42
CA SER A 89 -8.11 -12.85 -6.47
C SER A 89 -6.97 -12.41 -7.39
N SER A 90 -7.21 -11.44 -8.28
CA SER A 90 -6.17 -10.90 -9.18
C SER A 90 -5.01 -10.25 -8.44
N LEU A 91 -5.18 -9.83 -7.18
CA LEU A 91 -4.08 -9.36 -6.32
C LEU A 91 -2.92 -10.38 -6.28
N LEU A 92 -3.25 -11.67 -6.28
CA LEU A 92 -2.26 -12.75 -6.28
C LEU A 92 -2.05 -13.37 -7.66
N GLY A 93 -2.81 -12.96 -8.67
CA GLY A 93 -2.81 -13.57 -10.00
C GLY A 93 -2.25 -12.72 -11.13
N TYR A 94 -2.09 -11.40 -10.97
CA TYR A 94 -1.67 -10.50 -12.06
C TYR A 94 -0.32 -10.91 -12.70
N GLY A 95 -0.19 -10.81 -14.02
CA GLY A 95 1.09 -11.01 -14.71
C GLY A 95 2.03 -9.80 -14.57
N ALA A 96 3.30 -9.95 -14.93
CA ALA A 96 4.18 -8.80 -15.09
C ALA A 96 3.58 -7.86 -16.15
N PRO A 97 3.65 -6.53 -15.95
CA PRO A 97 3.14 -5.60 -16.96
C PRO A 97 3.93 -5.77 -18.27
N ASP A 98 3.22 -5.80 -19.41
CA ASP A 98 3.80 -5.98 -20.74
C ASP A 98 4.77 -4.84 -21.11
N ASP A 99 4.53 -3.65 -20.53
CA ASP A 99 5.40 -2.48 -20.63
C ASP A 99 5.89 -2.15 -19.21
N PRO A 100 7.19 -2.26 -18.90
CA PRO A 100 7.68 -1.73 -17.63
C PRO A 100 7.36 -0.23 -17.68
N ILE A 101 6.38 0.24 -16.90
CA ILE A 101 6.22 1.67 -16.67
C ILE A 101 7.50 2.13 -15.98
N ILE A 102 8.49 2.53 -16.78
CA ILE A 102 9.64 3.28 -16.33
C ILE A 102 9.19 4.73 -16.41
N PRO A 103 8.98 5.46 -15.30
CA PRO A 103 8.67 6.88 -15.38
C PRO A 103 9.87 7.72 -15.89
N PHE A 104 11.03 7.10 -16.13
CA PHE A 104 12.26 7.75 -16.57
C PHE A 104 13.09 6.78 -17.41
N ASP A 105 13.17 6.99 -18.72
CA ASP A 105 14.23 6.37 -19.52
C ASP A 105 15.58 6.80 -18.92
N LEU A 106 16.27 5.88 -18.26
CA LEU A 106 17.60 6.11 -17.66
C LEU A 106 18.65 6.46 -18.72
N ASN A 107 18.32 6.32 -20.01
CA ASN A 107 19.14 6.71 -21.15
C ASN A 107 18.59 7.92 -21.92
N ASP A 108 17.59 8.66 -21.40
CA ASP A 108 17.08 9.86 -22.07
C ASP A 108 18.20 10.90 -22.23
N PRO A 109 18.66 11.19 -23.47
CA PRO A 109 19.74 12.13 -23.73
C PRO A 109 19.35 13.59 -23.49
N SER A 110 18.08 13.88 -23.18
CA SER A 110 17.61 15.21 -22.81
C SER A 110 17.81 15.55 -21.32
N ILE A 111 18.21 14.58 -20.49
CA ILE A 111 18.66 14.81 -19.11
C ILE A 111 20.11 15.33 -19.16
N PRO A 112 20.41 16.57 -18.73
CA PRO A 112 21.74 17.16 -18.90
C PRO A 112 22.80 16.40 -18.08
N GLN A 113 23.62 15.61 -18.76
CA GLN A 113 24.85 15.06 -18.18
C GLN A 113 25.96 16.11 -18.25
N ASP A 114 25.84 17.18 -17.47
CA ASP A 114 26.91 18.15 -17.30
C ASP A 114 27.83 17.73 -16.13
N PRO A 115 29.05 17.23 -16.40
CA PRO A 115 29.98 16.79 -15.37
C PRO A 115 30.55 17.94 -14.52
N SER A 116 30.23 19.20 -14.82
CA SER A 116 30.67 20.38 -14.07
C SER A 116 29.69 20.86 -12.99
N ILE A 117 28.47 20.30 -12.95
CA ILE A 117 27.51 20.57 -11.88
C ILE A 117 27.79 19.60 -10.71
N PRO A 118 28.16 20.09 -9.51
CA PRO A 118 28.34 19.22 -8.35
C PRO A 118 27.02 18.48 -8.09
N ARG A 119 27.05 17.13 -8.16
CA ARG A 119 25.93 16.30 -7.71
C ARG A 119 25.54 16.77 -6.31
N ASP A 120 24.32 17.26 -6.17
CA ASP A 120 23.78 17.65 -4.87
C ASP A 120 23.90 16.42 -3.95
N PRO A 121 24.55 16.50 -2.77
CA PRO A 121 24.57 15.39 -1.82
C PRO A 121 23.16 14.97 -1.35
N TYR A 122 22.14 15.75 -1.69
CA TYR A 122 20.71 15.46 -1.48
C TYR A 122 19.95 15.07 -2.75
N ASP A 123 20.62 14.89 -3.89
CA ASP A 123 20.04 14.38 -5.13
C ASP A 123 19.48 12.96 -4.90
N PRO A 124 18.14 12.77 -4.98
CA PRO A 124 17.49 11.50 -4.74
C PRO A 124 17.63 10.53 -5.91
N ILE A 125 18.56 10.76 -6.84
CA ILE A 125 18.90 9.83 -7.93
C ILE A 125 20.39 9.44 -7.89
N ALA A 126 21.26 10.29 -7.35
CA ALA A 126 22.72 10.13 -7.52
C ALA A 126 23.43 9.15 -6.55
N SER A 127 22.78 8.73 -5.46
CA SER A 127 23.33 7.80 -4.45
C SER A 127 22.78 6.37 -4.52
N TRP A 128 22.04 6.04 -5.58
CA TRP A 128 21.23 4.84 -5.62
C TRP A 128 22.02 3.71 -6.26
N ASP A 129 22.14 2.59 -5.54
CA ASP A 129 22.52 1.31 -6.13
C ASP A 129 21.59 1.06 -7.34
N PRO A 130 22.13 0.93 -8.57
CA PRO A 130 21.31 0.67 -9.74
C PRO A 130 20.54 -0.68 -9.66
N ASN A 131 20.81 -1.53 -8.66
CA ASN A 131 19.99 -2.69 -8.32
C ASN A 131 18.76 -2.39 -7.43
N TRP A 132 18.62 -1.16 -6.90
CA TRP A 132 17.49 -0.73 -6.07
C TRP A 132 16.28 -0.21 -6.87
N TRP A 133 16.40 -0.18 -8.20
CA TRP A 133 15.26 -0.25 -9.11
C TRP A 133 15.28 -1.64 -9.75
N PRO A 134 14.69 -2.68 -9.13
CA PRO A 134 14.92 -3.99 -9.67
C PRO A 134 13.87 -4.27 -10.76
N PRO A 135 14.26 -4.87 -11.88
CA PRO A 135 13.41 -5.76 -12.67
C PRO A 135 12.85 -6.98 -11.88
N ASN A 136 12.64 -6.89 -10.56
CA ASN A 136 12.31 -8.02 -9.67
C ASN A 136 11.00 -7.92 -8.86
N TYR A 137 10.05 -7.03 -9.14
CA TYR A 137 8.70 -7.12 -8.53
C TYR A 137 7.80 -8.15 -9.23
N LEU A 138 8.41 -9.25 -9.67
CA LEU A 138 7.67 -10.46 -9.97
C LEU A 138 7.06 -10.96 -8.66
N ARG A 139 5.75 -11.21 -8.67
CA ARG A 139 5.09 -11.88 -7.54
C ARG A 139 5.91 -13.12 -7.15
N LYS A 140 5.88 -13.43 -5.86
CA LYS A 140 6.46 -14.66 -5.33
C LYS A 140 5.36 -15.57 -4.78
N PRO A 141 5.54 -16.89 -4.78
CA PRO A 141 4.55 -17.81 -4.25
C PRO A 141 4.21 -17.48 -2.79
N GLN A 142 2.93 -17.30 -2.51
CA GLN A 142 2.42 -16.95 -1.18
C GLN A 142 1.65 -18.12 -0.55
N PRO A 143 1.67 -18.30 0.79
CA PRO A 143 2.16 -17.36 1.80
C PRO A 143 3.64 -17.53 2.19
N GLU A 144 4.36 -18.47 1.58
CA GLU A 144 5.72 -18.83 2.03
C GLU A 144 6.70 -17.66 1.94
N PHE A 145 6.69 -16.91 0.84
CA PHE A 145 7.58 -15.75 0.68
C PHE A 145 7.34 -14.70 1.76
N TRP A 146 6.10 -14.24 1.97
CA TRP A 146 5.80 -13.26 3.02
C TRP A 146 6.07 -13.80 4.43
N ARG A 147 5.86 -15.10 4.67
CA ARG A 147 6.24 -15.74 5.94
C ARG A 147 7.74 -15.69 6.15
N GLY A 148 8.54 -15.96 5.11
CA GLY A 148 9.99 -15.84 5.12
C GLY A 148 10.45 -14.42 5.46
N VAL A 149 9.90 -13.41 4.78
CA VAL A 149 10.16 -11.99 5.06
C VAL A 149 9.88 -11.65 6.53
N LEU A 150 8.71 -12.03 7.03
CA LEU A 150 8.31 -11.73 8.41
C LEU A 150 9.19 -12.47 9.44
N THR A 151 9.61 -13.70 9.11
CA THR A 151 10.52 -14.52 9.91
C THR A 151 11.92 -13.92 9.98
N SER A 152 12.47 -13.46 8.86
CA SER A 152 13.77 -12.78 8.81
C SER A 152 13.77 -11.50 9.63
N ARG A 153 12.66 -10.75 9.62
CA ARG A 153 12.52 -9.50 10.38
C ARG A 153 12.34 -9.71 11.87
N ASP A 154 11.37 -10.54 12.25
CA ASP A 154 10.94 -10.69 13.65
C ASP A 154 11.78 -11.75 14.40
N GLY A 155 12.55 -12.55 13.67
CA GLY A 155 13.32 -13.68 14.17
C GLY A 155 12.48 -14.96 14.28
N VAL A 156 13.09 -16.09 13.90
CA VAL A 156 12.44 -17.42 13.88
C VAL A 156 11.83 -17.79 15.23
N SER A 157 12.52 -17.48 16.33
CA SER A 157 12.07 -17.81 17.69
C SER A 157 10.78 -17.08 18.11
N SER A 158 10.43 -16.00 17.42
CA SER A 158 9.18 -15.27 17.68
C SER A 158 7.95 -15.98 17.08
N ASN A 159 8.12 -16.96 16.18
CA ASN A 159 7.03 -17.68 15.51
C ASN A 159 6.00 -16.77 14.80
N PRO A 160 6.42 -15.89 13.87
CA PRO A 160 5.49 -15.12 13.07
C PRO A 160 4.72 -16.03 12.10
N SER A 161 3.57 -15.57 11.62
CA SER A 161 2.75 -16.34 10.68
C SER A 161 2.10 -15.49 9.60
N VAL A 162 1.89 -16.09 8.43
CA VAL A 162 1.11 -15.54 7.33
C VAL A 162 0.19 -16.64 6.81
N ALA A 163 -1.10 -16.32 6.73
CA ALA A 163 -2.14 -17.18 6.17
C ALA A 163 -2.96 -16.39 5.15
N ILE A 164 -3.37 -17.06 4.07
CA ILE A 164 -4.24 -16.47 3.04
C ILE A 164 -5.52 -17.28 3.00
N TYR A 165 -6.64 -16.58 3.04
CA TYR A 165 -7.95 -17.15 2.93
C TYR A 165 -8.62 -16.63 1.67
N ARG A 166 -9.26 -17.53 0.92
CA ARG A 166 -10.00 -17.19 -0.29
C ARG A 166 -11.47 -17.57 -0.12
N SER A 167 -12.37 -16.70 -0.60
CA SER A 167 -13.80 -17.00 -0.60
C SER A 167 -14.11 -18.19 -1.54
N PRO A 168 -14.90 -19.19 -1.11
CA PRO A 168 -15.35 -20.27 -1.99
C PRO A 168 -16.44 -19.82 -2.97
N LYS A 169 -17.12 -18.71 -2.68
CA LYS A 169 -18.26 -18.20 -3.46
C LYS A 169 -17.89 -16.94 -4.20
N ASN A 170 -18.34 -16.86 -5.45
CA ASN A 170 -18.46 -15.60 -6.19
C ASN A 170 -19.60 -14.79 -5.55
N GLY A 171 -19.52 -13.47 -5.55
CA GLY A 171 -20.63 -12.62 -5.08
C GLY A 171 -20.26 -11.75 -3.88
N PRO A 172 -21.26 -11.12 -3.24
CA PRO A 172 -21.08 -9.80 -2.66
C PRO A 172 -20.07 -9.83 -1.52
N VAL A 173 -19.09 -8.94 -1.64
CA VAL A 173 -18.51 -8.08 -0.61
C VAL A 173 -18.80 -8.49 0.83
N GLY A 174 -17.76 -8.74 1.63
CA GLY A 174 -17.94 -8.93 3.07
C GLY A 174 -17.81 -10.37 3.56
N ARG A 175 -17.62 -11.33 2.66
CA ARG A 175 -17.70 -12.75 3.02
C ARG A 175 -16.41 -13.28 3.59
N VAL A 176 -15.26 -12.73 3.23
CA VAL A 176 -13.97 -13.31 3.65
C VAL A 176 -13.63 -13.07 5.13
N ILE A 177 -14.31 -12.16 5.85
CA ILE A 177 -14.07 -11.92 7.29
C ILE A 177 -14.68 -13.00 8.19
N ARG A 178 -15.69 -13.77 7.77
CA ARG A 178 -16.24 -14.82 8.65
C ARG A 178 -15.34 -16.05 8.59
N GLU A 179 -15.08 -16.73 9.70
CA GLU A 179 -14.14 -17.85 9.72
C GLU A 179 -14.68 -19.10 9.02
N ASP A 180 -16.00 -19.31 9.05
CA ASP A 180 -16.73 -20.42 8.43
C ASP A 180 -16.82 -20.32 6.90
N SER A 181 -16.49 -19.16 6.33
CA SER A 181 -16.55 -18.88 4.89
C SER A 181 -15.19 -18.88 4.21
N ARG A 182 -14.11 -19.27 4.90
CA ARG A 182 -12.74 -19.17 4.41
C ARG A 182 -12.18 -20.53 3.99
N LEU A 183 -11.52 -20.57 2.84
CA LEU A 183 -10.64 -21.67 2.46
C LEU A 183 -9.18 -21.20 2.53
N LEU A 184 -8.32 -21.99 3.17
CA LEU A 184 -6.88 -21.73 3.15
C LEU A 184 -6.40 -21.80 1.70
N PHE A 185 -5.60 -20.83 1.30
CA PHE A 185 -5.09 -20.69 -0.05
C PHE A 185 -3.57 -20.58 -0.03
N GLU A 186 -2.93 -21.34 -0.92
CA GLU A 186 -1.49 -21.34 -1.13
C GLU A 186 -1.21 -21.36 -2.64
N GLN A 187 -0.21 -20.61 -3.07
CA GLN A 187 0.29 -20.61 -4.43
C GLN A 187 1.49 -21.55 -4.51
N SER A 188 1.50 -22.40 -5.52
CA SER A 188 2.65 -23.21 -5.87
C SER A 188 3.63 -22.41 -6.72
N ASP A 189 4.93 -22.65 -6.54
CA ASP A 189 5.95 -22.19 -7.46
C ASP A 189 5.85 -22.96 -8.79
N THR A 190 5.67 -22.24 -9.89
CA THR A 190 5.55 -22.82 -11.23
C THR A 190 6.46 -22.07 -12.19
N THR A 191 6.87 -22.71 -13.29
CA THR A 191 7.59 -22.02 -14.36
C THR A 191 6.77 -20.82 -14.84
N GLY A 192 7.39 -19.64 -14.93
CA GLY A 192 6.70 -18.40 -15.31
C GLY A 192 5.97 -17.68 -14.16
N PHE A 193 6.12 -18.12 -12.90
CA PHE A 193 5.43 -17.47 -11.77
C PHE A 193 5.77 -15.98 -11.67
N GLY A 194 4.73 -15.15 -11.58
CA GLY A 194 4.85 -13.70 -11.48
C GLY A 194 5.20 -12.99 -12.78
N LEU A 195 5.62 -13.73 -13.82
CA LEU A 195 5.75 -13.23 -15.20
C LEU A 195 4.40 -13.32 -15.91
N GLU A 196 3.79 -14.49 -15.85
CA GLU A 196 2.49 -14.74 -16.49
C GLU A 196 1.33 -14.51 -15.50
N GLU A 197 0.17 -14.15 -16.06
CA GLU A 197 -1.06 -14.11 -15.29
C GLU A 197 -1.46 -15.54 -14.85
N ASP A 198 -1.80 -15.69 -13.57
CA ASP A 198 -2.37 -16.93 -13.06
C ASP A 198 -3.82 -17.06 -13.55
N ALA A 199 -3.99 -17.80 -14.64
CA ALA A 199 -5.30 -18.04 -15.24
C ALA A 199 -6.31 -18.65 -14.23
N SER A 200 -5.87 -19.42 -13.24
CA SER A 200 -6.78 -20.01 -12.24
C SER A 200 -7.37 -18.97 -11.28
N LEU A 201 -6.64 -17.87 -11.05
CA LEU A 201 -7.07 -16.77 -10.19
C LEU A 201 -7.74 -15.64 -10.97
N CYS A 202 -7.37 -15.45 -12.24
CA CYS A 202 -7.84 -14.33 -13.04
C CYS A 202 -8.95 -14.67 -14.05
N ALA A 203 -9.20 -15.95 -14.35
CA ALA A 203 -10.21 -16.33 -15.33
C ALA A 203 -11.65 -16.17 -14.80
N GLY A 204 -12.48 -15.49 -15.61
CA GLY A 204 -13.92 -15.43 -15.44
C GLY A 204 -14.34 -15.05 -14.01
N PRO A 205 -15.21 -15.84 -13.35
CA PRO A 205 -15.72 -15.49 -12.03
C PRO A 205 -14.71 -15.70 -10.89
N GLU A 206 -13.63 -16.46 -11.11
CA GLU A 206 -12.60 -16.71 -10.09
C GLU A 206 -11.88 -15.42 -9.67
N ARG A 207 -11.76 -14.47 -10.61
CA ARG A 207 -11.18 -13.15 -10.37
C ARG A 207 -11.88 -12.41 -9.25
N PHE A 208 -13.20 -12.52 -9.15
CA PHE A 208 -14.01 -11.76 -8.19
C PHE A 208 -14.13 -12.43 -6.82
N LYS A 209 -13.36 -13.48 -6.54
CA LYS A 209 -13.32 -14.08 -5.20
C LYS A 209 -12.43 -13.27 -4.28
N GLU A 210 -12.98 -12.87 -3.14
CA GLU A 210 -12.27 -12.09 -2.12
C GLU A 210 -11.11 -12.89 -1.49
N LEU A 211 -10.07 -12.16 -1.10
CA LEU A 211 -8.94 -12.66 -0.33
C LEU A 211 -8.86 -11.94 1.01
N LEU A 212 -8.53 -12.68 2.06
CA LEU A 212 -8.08 -12.16 3.34
C LEU A 212 -6.68 -12.69 3.60
N ILE A 213 -5.72 -11.78 3.67
CA ILE A 213 -4.35 -12.08 4.06
C ILE A 213 -4.21 -11.68 5.53
N VAL A 214 -3.82 -12.63 6.37
CA VAL A 214 -3.58 -12.40 7.80
C VAL A 214 -2.10 -12.61 8.09
N ALA A 215 -1.39 -11.53 8.40
CA ALA A 215 0.00 -11.57 8.87
C ALA A 215 0.05 -11.24 10.36
N ARG A 216 0.76 -12.05 11.15
CA ARG A 216 0.89 -11.87 12.60
C ARG A 216 2.36 -11.79 12.98
N ARG A 217 2.71 -10.71 13.70
CA ARG A 217 4.01 -10.56 14.36
C ARG A 217 4.21 -11.68 15.38
N GLY A 218 5.46 -12.07 15.55
CA GLY A 218 5.83 -13.09 16.52
C GLY A 218 5.65 -12.68 17.99
N HIS A 219 5.74 -13.65 18.89
CA HIS A 219 5.71 -13.44 20.33
C HIS A 219 6.87 -12.56 20.80
N GLY A 220 6.58 -11.59 21.67
CA GLY A 220 7.58 -10.70 22.25
C GLY A 220 8.09 -9.60 21.32
N VAL A 221 7.66 -9.57 20.04
CA VAL A 221 8.06 -8.53 19.09
C VAL A 221 7.49 -7.19 19.51
N ASP A 222 8.35 -6.18 19.59
CA ASP A 222 7.94 -4.79 19.77
C ASP A 222 7.57 -4.19 18.42
N TYR A 223 6.27 -4.13 18.16
CA TYR A 223 5.69 -3.59 16.93
C TYR A 223 5.27 -2.12 17.06
N GLN A 224 5.59 -1.41 18.15
CA GLN A 224 5.22 0.00 18.27
C GLN A 224 6.00 0.85 17.26
N VAL A 225 5.34 1.82 16.63
CA VAL A 225 6.05 2.82 15.81
C VAL A 225 6.94 3.67 16.70
N LYS A 226 8.25 3.67 16.45
CA LYS A 226 9.23 4.48 17.19
C LYS A 226 9.59 5.74 16.41
N LYS A 227 9.92 6.81 17.14
CA LYS A 227 10.35 8.08 16.54
C LYS A 227 11.60 7.91 15.68
N ASP A 228 12.48 7.03 16.12
CA ASP A 228 13.77 6.66 15.53
C ASP A 228 13.72 5.34 14.75
N SER A 229 12.52 4.84 14.39
CA SER A 229 12.40 3.69 13.48
C SER A 229 13.19 3.96 12.19
N PRO A 230 13.94 2.97 11.65
CA PRO A 230 14.73 3.12 10.43
C PRO A 230 13.91 3.68 9.25
N PHE A 231 14.61 4.35 8.32
CA PHE A 231 13.98 4.76 7.07
C PHE A 231 13.71 3.55 6.19
N ILE A 232 12.56 3.58 5.54
CA ILE A 232 12.12 2.52 4.63
C ILE A 232 12.14 3.03 3.18
N TRP A 233 11.82 2.15 2.23
CA TRP A 233 11.65 2.58 0.84
C TRP A 233 10.50 3.61 0.73
N ARG A 234 10.76 4.70 0.01
CA ARG A 234 9.88 5.87 -0.10
C ARG A 234 9.38 6.41 1.26
N ASP A 235 10.29 6.50 2.23
CA ASP A 235 10.01 7.07 3.55
C ASP A 235 9.62 8.55 3.45
N ILE A 236 8.44 8.90 3.95
CA ILE A 236 7.88 10.25 3.92
C ILE A 236 8.72 11.23 4.74
N ARG A 237 9.43 10.74 5.77
CA ARG A 237 10.34 11.56 6.58
C ARG A 237 11.61 11.92 5.81
N ARG A 238 12.00 11.14 4.79
CA ARG A 238 13.09 11.51 3.87
C ARG A 238 12.64 12.53 2.84
N ALA A 239 11.45 12.35 2.28
CA ALA A 239 10.88 13.29 1.29
C ALA A 239 10.52 14.65 1.92
N CYS A 240 10.07 14.66 3.18
CA CYS A 240 9.65 15.85 3.90
C CYS A 240 10.33 15.94 5.28
N PRO A 241 11.66 16.18 5.33
CA PRO A 241 12.42 16.13 6.57
C PRO A 241 11.95 17.18 7.58
N GLY A 242 11.68 16.73 8.80
CA GLY A 242 11.26 17.57 9.93
C GLY A 242 9.85 18.15 9.82
N MET A 243 9.10 17.86 8.76
CA MET A 243 7.75 18.39 8.57
C MET A 243 6.70 17.57 9.33
N THR A 244 5.73 18.27 9.90
CA THR A 244 4.51 17.68 10.43
C THR A 244 3.56 17.28 9.28
N TRP A 245 2.64 16.35 9.53
CA TRP A 245 1.61 16.00 8.54
C TRP A 245 0.83 17.20 8.02
N ARG A 246 0.52 18.18 8.89
CA ARG A 246 -0.19 19.41 8.51
C ARG A 246 0.61 20.22 7.48
N GLU A 247 1.92 20.33 7.65
CA GLU A 247 2.79 21.04 6.70
C GLU A 247 2.94 20.27 5.39
N ILE A 248 3.13 18.95 5.46
CA ILE A 248 3.20 18.08 4.28
C ILE A 248 1.92 18.21 3.46
N LYS A 249 0.76 18.07 4.09
CA LYS A 249 -0.54 18.21 3.43
C LYS A 249 -0.69 19.58 2.78
N SER A 250 -0.37 20.66 3.51
CA SER A 250 -0.50 22.02 2.98
C SER A 250 0.40 22.27 1.78
N LYS A 251 1.60 21.68 1.73
CA LYS A 251 2.59 21.94 0.68
C LYS A 251 2.44 21.02 -0.53
N HIS A 252 2.17 19.74 -0.31
CA HIS A 252 2.29 18.71 -1.34
C HIS A 252 0.97 18.06 -1.73
N ILE A 253 -0.14 18.47 -1.12
CA ILE A 253 -1.48 17.93 -1.43
C ILE A 253 -2.43 19.09 -1.75
N ASP A 254 -2.59 20.02 -0.82
CA ASP A 254 -3.58 21.10 -0.94
C ASP A 254 -3.18 22.18 -1.98
N MET A 255 -1.89 22.28 -2.37
CA MET A 255 -1.45 23.26 -3.37
C MET A 255 -2.02 22.97 -4.77
N ARG A 256 -2.24 21.69 -5.11
CA ARG A 256 -2.90 21.27 -6.36
C ARG A 256 -4.31 21.85 -6.48
N SER A 257 -5.01 22.04 -5.35
CA SER A 257 -6.38 22.55 -5.31
C SER A 257 -6.48 24.08 -5.43
N LYS A 258 -5.36 24.82 -5.30
CA LYS A 258 -5.37 26.30 -5.26
C LYS A 258 -4.78 26.95 -6.51
N SER A 259 -4.05 26.22 -7.35
CA SER A 259 -3.52 26.72 -8.62
C SER A 259 -4.56 26.67 -9.75
N GLY A 260 -5.77 27.17 -9.48
CA GLY A 260 -6.72 27.56 -10.52
C GLY A 260 -6.19 28.79 -11.25
N GLY A 261 -5.25 28.59 -12.17
CA GLY A 261 -4.75 29.57 -13.11
C GLY A 261 -5.01 29.04 -14.51
N GLY A 262 -5.88 29.74 -15.25
CA GLY A 262 -6.50 29.27 -16.50
C GLY A 262 -5.52 28.69 -17.51
N SER A 263 -5.82 27.47 -17.93
CA SER A 263 -5.40 26.94 -19.22
C SER A 263 -6.60 26.18 -19.77
N ASP A 264 -7.22 26.76 -20.78
CA ASP A 264 -8.30 26.19 -21.60
C ASP A 264 -7.74 24.98 -22.37
N SER A 265 -7.52 23.87 -21.66
CA SER A 265 -7.25 22.58 -22.27
C SER A 265 -8.43 21.70 -21.92
N ASP A 266 -9.31 21.51 -22.90
CA ASP A 266 -10.50 20.64 -22.92
C ASP A 266 -10.13 19.13 -22.76
N SER A 267 -9.30 18.81 -21.78
CA SER A 267 -9.08 17.43 -21.35
C SER A 267 -9.93 17.20 -20.12
N ASP A 268 -11.21 16.89 -20.37
CA ASP A 268 -12.21 16.39 -19.43
C ASP A 268 -11.79 15.04 -18.80
N SER A 269 -10.61 15.00 -18.19
CA SER A 269 -10.28 14.00 -17.18
C SER A 269 -10.33 14.68 -15.82
N GLU A 270 -11.46 15.29 -15.49
CA GLU A 270 -11.85 15.34 -14.09
C GLU A 270 -11.84 13.88 -13.64
N ASP A 271 -10.88 13.48 -12.82
CA ASP A 271 -10.94 12.21 -12.11
C ASP A 271 -12.28 12.25 -11.34
N PRO A 272 -13.33 11.56 -11.83
CA PRO A 272 -14.69 11.74 -11.32
C PRO A 272 -14.81 11.18 -9.89
N PHE A 273 -13.72 10.62 -9.36
CA PHE A 273 -13.64 10.07 -8.03
C PHE A 273 -13.01 11.04 -7.02
N ALA A 274 -12.32 12.11 -7.45
CA ALA A 274 -11.57 13.01 -6.55
C ALA A 274 -12.42 13.62 -5.42
N ASP A 275 -13.68 13.99 -5.70
CA ASP A 275 -14.64 14.52 -4.71
C ASP A 275 -15.52 13.45 -4.05
N ALA A 276 -15.52 12.22 -4.56
CA ALA A 276 -16.35 11.12 -4.07
C ALA A 276 -15.75 10.40 -2.83
N PHE A 277 -14.52 10.77 -2.41
CA PHE A 277 -13.77 10.12 -1.33
C PHE A 277 -14.06 10.64 0.09
N THR A 278 -15.11 11.44 0.27
CA THR A 278 -15.53 11.93 1.61
C THR A 278 -16.25 10.88 2.45
N ASP A 279 -16.53 9.70 1.91
CA ASP A 279 -17.16 8.62 2.66
C ASP A 279 -16.22 8.07 3.74
N VAL A 280 -16.37 8.64 4.92
CA VAL A 280 -16.09 7.96 6.17
C VAL A 280 -16.92 6.69 6.14
N ASP A 281 -16.25 5.57 5.87
CA ASP A 281 -16.88 4.26 5.92
C ASP A 281 -17.68 4.16 7.24
N ARG A 282 -18.92 3.69 7.16
CA ARG A 282 -19.89 3.70 8.27
C ARG A 282 -20.03 2.28 8.78
N TRP A 283 -19.34 1.97 9.87
CA TRP A 283 -19.36 0.64 10.46
C TRP A 283 -19.61 0.70 11.97
N HIS A 284 -20.28 -0.32 12.50
CA HIS A 284 -20.50 -0.47 13.93
C HIS A 284 -19.39 -1.32 14.56
N ASP A 285 -18.80 -2.23 13.77
CA ASP A 285 -17.71 -3.11 14.19
C ASP A 285 -16.57 -3.14 13.15
N VAL A 286 -15.34 -3.36 13.61
CA VAL A 286 -14.15 -3.44 12.74
C VAL A 286 -14.17 -4.63 11.79
N ASP A 287 -14.96 -5.66 12.12
CA ASP A 287 -15.22 -6.85 11.31
C ASP A 287 -16.41 -6.66 10.35
N GLU A 288 -17.07 -5.50 10.34
CA GLU A 288 -18.08 -5.11 9.34
C GLU A 288 -17.47 -4.16 8.32
N TYR A 289 -17.52 -4.50 7.03
CA TYR A 289 -17.13 -3.56 5.97
C TYR A 289 -18.08 -3.65 4.79
N VAL A 290 -18.22 -2.51 4.12
CA VAL A 290 -18.92 -2.39 2.85
C VAL A 290 -17.93 -1.76 1.89
N TRP A 291 -17.61 -2.45 0.80
CA TRP A 291 -16.93 -1.81 -0.32
C TRP A 291 -17.85 -0.71 -0.85
N THR A 292 -17.40 0.54 -0.85
CA THR A 292 -18.20 1.61 -1.44
C THR A 292 -18.34 1.34 -2.94
N PRO A 293 -19.51 1.59 -3.58
CA PRO A 293 -19.71 1.32 -5.02
C PRO A 293 -18.64 1.95 -5.92
N LEU A 294 -18.07 3.08 -5.50
CA LEU A 294 -16.97 3.80 -6.14
C LEU A 294 -15.67 2.98 -6.22
N HIS A 295 -15.45 2.00 -5.35
CA HIS A 295 -14.27 1.12 -5.41
C HIS A 295 -14.24 0.25 -6.66
N PHE A 296 -15.39 0.02 -7.30
CA PHE A 296 -15.51 -0.91 -8.42
C PHE A 296 -15.58 -0.22 -9.79
N GLY A 297 -15.54 1.12 -9.85
CA GLY A 297 -15.84 1.86 -11.09
C GLY A 297 -17.25 1.57 -11.62
N LEU A 298 -18.18 1.13 -10.75
CA LEU A 298 -19.55 0.75 -11.10
C LEU A 298 -20.55 1.90 -10.92
N SER A 299 -20.08 3.15 -11.06
CA SER A 299 -20.93 4.35 -10.97
C SER A 299 -22.11 4.30 -11.95
N ASP A 300 -21.94 3.61 -13.09
CA ASP A 300 -22.92 3.54 -14.18
C ASP A 300 -24.03 2.50 -13.96
N LEU A 301 -24.10 1.87 -12.79
CA LEU A 301 -25.12 0.85 -12.45
C LEU A 301 -26.08 1.28 -11.33
N LEU A 302 -26.13 2.56 -10.98
CA LEU A 302 -27.08 3.14 -10.02
C LEU A 302 -28.05 4.11 -10.67
#